data_AF-A0AAV8ETZ0-F1
#
_entry.id   AF-A0AAV8ETZ0-F1
#
_cell.length_a   1.000
_cell.length_b   1.000
_cell.length_c   1.000
_cell.angle_alpha   90.00
_cell.angle_beta   90.00
_cell.angle_gamma   90.00
#
_symmetry.space_group_name_H-M   'P 1'
#
loop_
_entity.id
_entity.type
_entity.pdbx_description
1 polymer ?
#
loop_
_entity_poly.entity_id
_entity_poly.type
_entity_poly.pdbx_seq_one_letter_code
_entity_poly.pdbx_strand_id
1 'polypeptide(L)'
;MVNIGRDEKIWKNPTEFKPEKFLEGGEGEGVDITGTKEIKMMPFGAGRRICPGLGIAMLHLEYIVANMVKEFEWRGIEGEEVDLAEKLEFTVVMKKPFRAQLIPRN
;
A
#
# COMPACT_ATOMS: atom_id res chain seq x y z
N MET A 1 -7.65 -12.76 4.86
CA MET A 1 -6.38 -12.00 4.83
C MET A 1 -6.62 -10.50 4.65
N VAL A 2 -7.42 -10.06 3.66
CA VAL A 2 -7.77 -8.63 3.45
C VAL A 2 -8.41 -7.96 4.69
N ASN A 3 -9.13 -8.72 5.51
CA ASN A 3 -9.88 -8.16 6.64
C ASN A 3 -9.02 -7.53 7.75
N ILE A 4 -7.79 -7.99 7.98
CA ILE A 4 -7.01 -7.48 9.13
C ILE A 4 -6.55 -6.02 8.92
N GLY A 5 -6.21 -5.65 7.68
CA GLY A 5 -5.88 -4.26 7.35
C GLY A 5 -7.11 -3.35 7.29
N ARG A 6 -8.32 -3.93 7.31
CA ARG A 6 -9.61 -3.23 7.30
C ARG A 6 -10.37 -3.37 8.64
N ASP A 7 -9.76 -3.98 9.66
CA ASP A 7 -10.40 -4.24 10.94
C ASP A 7 -10.35 -2.99 11.83
N GLU A 8 -11.52 -2.41 12.13
CA GLU A 8 -11.67 -1.23 12.98
C GLU A 8 -11.22 -1.46 14.42
N LYS A 9 -11.10 -2.72 14.87
CA LYS A 9 -10.54 -3.05 16.19
C LYS A 9 -9.03 -2.91 16.25
N ILE A 10 -8.36 -2.94 15.10
CA ILE A 10 -6.90 -2.87 14.98
C ILE A 10 -6.46 -1.49 14.49
N TRP A 11 -7.22 -0.91 13.55
CA TRP A 11 -6.85 0.31 12.83
C TRP A 11 -7.98 1.34 12.89
N LYS A 12 -7.67 2.58 13.29
CA LYS A 12 -8.64 3.68 13.21
C LYS A 12 -8.86 4.08 11.75
N ASN A 13 -10.13 4.26 11.38
CA ASN A 13 -10.58 4.60 10.01
C ASN A 13 -9.85 3.76 8.95
N PRO A 14 -10.00 2.43 8.96
CA PRO A 14 -9.10 1.54 8.24
C PRO A 14 -9.33 1.53 6.72
N THR A 15 -10.41 2.16 6.26
CA THR A 15 -10.71 2.37 4.83
C THR A 15 -10.12 3.68 4.29
N GLU A 16 -9.65 4.58 5.16
CA GLU A 16 -9.05 5.86 4.74
C GLU A 16 -7.56 5.68 4.46
N PHE A 17 -7.09 6.20 3.33
CA PHE A 17 -5.67 6.27 3.03
C PHE A 17 -5.00 7.37 3.88
N LYS A 18 -4.29 6.95 4.94
CA LYS A 18 -3.62 7.82 5.91
C LYS A 18 -2.22 7.31 6.22
N PRO A 19 -1.19 7.62 5.40
CA PRO A 19 0.18 7.17 5.60
C PRO A 19 0.76 7.54 6.97
N GLU A 20 0.30 8.67 7.53
CA GLU A 20 0.77 9.23 8.80
C GLU A 20 0.57 8.27 9.98
N LYS A 21 -0.36 7.31 9.87
CA LYS A 21 -0.56 6.31 10.92
C LYS A 21 0.67 5.45 11.17
N PHE A 22 1.58 5.32 10.19
CA PHE A 22 2.80 4.53 10.30
C PHE A 22 4.05 5.36 10.66
N LEU A 23 3.91 6.69 10.80
CA LEU A 23 4.99 7.59 11.22
C LEU A 23 5.11 7.64 12.75
N GLU A 24 6.16 8.30 13.25
CA GLU A 24 6.39 8.52 14.68
C GLU A 24 5.16 9.15 15.37
N GLY A 25 4.72 8.57 16.48
CA GLY A 25 3.50 8.95 17.21
C GLY A 25 2.19 8.43 16.61
N GLY A 26 2.24 7.71 15.49
CA GLY A 26 1.08 7.08 14.85
C GLY A 26 0.70 5.72 15.46
N GLU A 27 -0.56 5.30 15.30
CA GLU A 27 -1.07 4.01 15.82
C GLU A 27 -0.39 2.75 15.22
N GLY A 28 0.28 2.92 14.09
CA GLY A 28 1.04 1.91 13.35
C GLY A 28 2.55 2.15 13.35
N GLU A 29 3.05 3.04 14.22
CA GLU A 29 4.49 3.25 14.36
C GLU A 29 5.20 1.91 14.64
N GLY A 30 6.22 1.59 13.85
CA GLY A 30 7.00 0.37 14.02
C GLY A 30 6.24 -0.94 13.81
N VAL A 31 5.08 -0.90 13.13
CA VAL A 31 4.29 -2.10 12.82
C VAL A 31 5.15 -3.14 12.09
N ASP A 32 5.06 -4.40 12.54
CA ASP A 32 5.82 -5.49 11.97
C ASP A 32 5.11 -6.10 10.76
N ILE A 33 5.63 -5.83 9.56
CA ILE A 33 5.11 -6.41 8.31
C ILE A 33 5.41 -7.90 8.13
N THR A 34 6.29 -8.47 8.99
CA THR A 34 6.64 -9.89 8.98
C THR A 34 5.73 -10.73 9.89
N GLY A 35 4.99 -10.07 10.80
CA GLY A 35 4.11 -10.71 11.77
C GLY A 35 4.84 -11.54 12.84
N THR A 36 6.12 -11.25 13.12
CA THR A 36 6.94 -11.95 14.13
C THR A 36 6.76 -11.40 15.55
N LYS A 37 6.55 -10.09 15.70
CA LYS A 37 6.30 -9.44 16.99
C LYS A 37 4.82 -9.50 17.36
N GLU A 38 3.98 -9.01 16.46
CA GLU A 38 2.53 -8.94 16.57
C GLU A 38 1.94 -8.91 15.16
N ILE A 39 0.80 -9.57 14.96
CA ILE A 39 0.12 -9.59 13.67
C ILE A 39 -0.96 -8.50 13.66
N LYS A 40 -0.60 -7.30 13.21
CA LYS A 40 -1.56 -6.22 12.87
C LYS A 40 -1.82 -6.10 11.36
N MET A 41 -0.89 -6.61 10.54
CA MET A 41 -1.04 -6.77 9.10
C MET A 41 -0.15 -7.93 8.59
N MET A 42 -0.45 -8.47 7.41
CA MET A 42 0.32 -9.54 6.77
C MET A 42 0.37 -9.37 5.24
N PRO A 43 0.93 -8.27 4.72
CA PRO A 43 0.96 -8.01 3.28
C PRO A 43 1.75 -9.07 2.50
N PHE A 44 2.69 -9.75 3.15
CA PHE A 44 3.51 -10.82 2.59
C PHE A 44 3.21 -12.20 3.20
N GLY A 45 2.09 -12.34 3.94
CA GLY A 45 1.86 -13.51 4.80
C GLY A 45 2.71 -13.47 6.08
N ALA A 46 2.81 -14.59 6.78
CA ALA A 46 3.56 -14.72 8.04
C ALA A 46 4.07 -16.16 8.27
N GLY A 47 5.02 -16.32 9.19
CA GLY A 47 5.56 -17.62 9.61
C GLY A 47 6.38 -18.33 8.53
N ARG A 48 6.42 -19.68 8.57
CA ARG A 48 7.29 -20.51 7.70
C ARG A 48 7.00 -20.39 6.20
N ARG A 49 5.86 -19.81 5.82
CA ARG A 49 5.43 -19.60 4.42
C ARG A 49 5.25 -18.12 4.09
N ILE A 50 5.92 -17.23 4.82
CA ILE A 50 6.01 -15.82 4.43
C ILE A 50 6.61 -15.72 3.01
N CYS A 51 6.15 -14.72 2.24
CA CYS A 51 6.59 -14.52 0.87
C CYS A 51 8.12 -14.48 0.80
N PRO A 52 8.77 -15.39 0.05
CA PRO A 52 10.23 -15.39 -0.05
C PRO A 52 10.76 -14.13 -0.74
N GLY A 53 9.91 -13.40 -1.45
CA GLY A 53 10.24 -12.15 -2.12
C GLY A 53 10.14 -10.89 -1.26
N LEU A 54 9.80 -10.96 0.04
CA LEU A 54 9.59 -9.78 0.90
C LEU A 54 10.74 -8.78 0.81
N GLY A 55 11.97 -9.23 1.03
CA GLY A 55 13.13 -8.33 1.04
C GLY A 55 13.36 -7.64 -0.31
N ILE A 56 13.24 -8.38 -1.40
CA ILE A 56 13.38 -7.84 -2.76
C ILE A 56 12.24 -6.87 -3.07
N ALA A 57 11.01 -7.19 -2.69
CA ALA A 57 9.84 -6.33 -2.92
C ALA A 57 9.99 -4.99 -2.19
N MET A 58 10.44 -4.97 -0.94
CA MET A 58 10.65 -3.73 -0.19
C MET A 58 11.69 -2.82 -0.86
N LEU A 59 12.84 -3.40 -1.25
CA LEU A 59 13.88 -2.65 -1.97
C LEU A 59 13.36 -2.05 -3.29
N HIS A 60 12.58 -2.83 -4.06
CA HIS A 60 12.00 -2.33 -5.31
C HIS A 60 10.93 -1.27 -5.06
N LEU A 61 10.06 -1.43 -4.07
CA LEU A 61 9.01 -0.47 -3.75
C LEU A 61 9.62 0.88 -3.35
N GLU A 62 10.61 0.88 -2.45
CA GLU A 62 11.32 2.10 -2.05
C GLU A 62 11.98 2.78 -3.25
N TYR A 63 12.73 2.02 -4.06
CA TYR A 63 13.41 2.55 -5.23
C TYR A 63 12.44 3.11 -6.27
N ILE A 64 11.40 2.36 -6.63
CA ILE A 64 10.44 2.74 -7.66
C ILE A 64 9.64 3.97 -7.21
N VAL A 65 9.11 3.97 -5.98
CA VAL A 65 8.34 5.11 -5.45
C VAL A 65 9.20 6.36 -5.34
N ALA A 66 10.44 6.25 -4.84
CA ALA A 66 11.35 7.39 -4.74
C ALA A 66 11.63 8.03 -6.11
N ASN A 67 11.93 7.21 -7.13
CA ASN A 67 12.15 7.71 -8.48
C ASN A 67 10.86 8.28 -9.11
N MET A 68 9.72 7.62 -8.93
CA MET A 68 8.44 8.10 -9.46
C MET A 68 8.04 9.47 -8.91
N VAL A 69 8.27 9.71 -7.62
CA VAL A 69 7.97 11.00 -6.97
C VAL A 69 9.02 12.07 -7.32
N LYS A 70 10.30 11.67 -7.40
CA LYS A 70 11.40 12.57 -7.74
C LYS A 70 11.33 13.08 -9.18
N GLU A 71 11.05 12.18 -10.13
CA GLU A 71 11.17 12.48 -11.56
C GLU A 71 9.86 12.98 -12.18
N PHE A 72 8.69 12.76 -11.57
CA PHE A 72 7.40 13.09 -12.18
C PHE A 72 6.43 13.83 -11.26
N GLU A 73 5.70 14.77 -11.84
CA GLU A 73 4.43 15.28 -11.32
C GLU A 73 3.30 14.40 -11.88
N TRP A 74 2.45 13.89 -11.00
CA TRP A 74 1.36 13.00 -11.34
C TRP A 74 0.05 13.78 -11.39
N ARG A 75 -0.65 13.73 -12.52
CA ARG A 75 -1.98 14.37 -12.69
C ARG A 75 -3.01 13.34 -13.13
N GLY A 76 -4.25 13.51 -12.66
CA GLY A 76 -5.39 12.75 -13.18
C GLY A 76 -5.77 13.21 -14.59
N ILE A 77 -6.49 12.37 -15.32
CA ILE A 77 -7.16 12.79 -16.56
C ILE A 77 -8.44 13.54 -16.19
N GLU A 78 -8.65 14.70 -16.79
CA GLU A 78 -9.85 15.51 -16.55
C GLU A 78 -11.13 14.71 -16.86
N GLY A 79 -12.09 14.73 -15.95
CA GLY A 79 -13.33 13.95 -16.03
C GLY A 79 -13.18 12.46 -15.63
N GLU A 80 -11.98 11.99 -15.28
CA GLU A 80 -11.77 10.65 -14.73
C GLU A 80 -11.55 10.70 -13.21
N GLU A 81 -12.58 10.27 -12.47
CA GLU A 81 -12.46 10.07 -11.03
C GLU A 81 -11.76 8.75 -10.69
N VAL A 82 -11.05 8.76 -9.57
CA VAL A 82 -10.43 7.55 -9.01
C VAL A 82 -11.51 6.67 -8.38
N ASP A 83 -11.74 5.50 -8.97
CA ASP A 83 -12.64 4.49 -8.43
C ASP A 83 -11.82 3.36 -7.77
N LEU A 84 -11.83 3.32 -6.43
CA LEU A 84 -11.12 2.30 -5.63
C LEU A 84 -11.90 0.99 -5.49
N ALA A 85 -13.05 0.82 -6.17
CA ALA A 85 -13.74 -0.46 -6.21
C ALA A 85 -12.80 -1.57 -6.70
N GLU A 86 -12.83 -2.71 -6.02
CA GLU A 86 -11.90 -3.81 -6.25
C GLU A 86 -12.57 -4.98 -6.99
N LYS A 87 -11.76 -5.74 -7.71
CA LYS A 87 -12.11 -7.08 -8.19
C LYS A 87 -10.98 -8.05 -7.88
N LEU A 88 -11.34 -9.32 -7.72
CA LEU A 88 -10.36 -10.38 -7.55
C LEU A 88 -9.97 -10.96 -8.90
N GLU A 89 -8.67 -10.98 -9.19
CA GLU A 89 -8.06 -11.74 -10.27
C GLU A 89 -7.02 -12.70 -9.66
N PHE A 90 -5.79 -12.71 -10.16
CA PHE A 90 -4.67 -13.36 -9.47
C PHE A 90 -4.33 -12.64 -8.15
N THR A 91 -4.51 -11.32 -8.12
CA THR A 91 -4.43 -10.45 -6.93
C THR A 91 -5.69 -9.58 -6.82
N VAL A 92 -5.76 -8.74 -5.78
CA VAL A 92 -6.76 -7.67 -5.71
C VAL A 92 -6.32 -6.53 -6.62
N VAL A 93 -7.16 -6.16 -7.59
CA VAL A 93 -6.88 -5.08 -8.55
C VAL A 93 -8.05 -4.09 -8.60
N MET A 94 -7.80 -2.88 -9.11
CA MET A 94 -8.88 -1.91 -9.36
C MET A 94 -9.86 -2.49 -10.39
N LYS A 95 -11.16 -2.44 -10.08
CA LYS A 95 -12.23 -2.87 -10.98
C LYS A 95 -12.24 -2.01 -12.25
N LYS A 96 -12.00 -0.71 -12.09
CA LYS A 96 -11.79 0.25 -13.17
C LYS A 96 -10.35 0.80 -13.06
N PRO A 97 -9.41 0.40 -13.93
CA PRO A 97 -8.04 0.91 -13.88
C PRO A 97 -7.99 2.43 -13.99
N PHE A 98 -7.22 3.07 -13.12
CA PHE A 98 -7.00 4.51 -13.18
C PHE A 98 -5.91 4.86 -14.20
N ARG A 99 -6.08 5.98 -14.89
CA ARG A 99 -5.10 6.53 -15.82
C ARG A 99 -4.55 7.84 -15.27
N ALA A 100 -3.23 7.92 -15.21
CA ALA A 100 -2.51 9.11 -14.79
C ALA A 100 -1.68 9.68 -15.95
N GLN A 101 -1.52 11.00 -15.97
CA GLN A 101 -0.55 11.71 -16.77
C GLN A 101 0.71 11.93 -15.94
N LEU A 102 1.86 11.51 -16.48
CA LEU A 102 3.18 11.70 -15.88
C LEU A 102 3.89 12.84 -16.59
N ILE A 103 4.18 13.91 -15.86
CA ILE A 103 4.87 15.09 -16.38
C ILE A 103 6.26 15.12 -15.74
N PRO A 104 7.37 15.07 -16.50
CA PRO A 104 8.71 15.17 -15.94
C PRO A 104 8.87 16.43 -15.08
N ARG A 105 9.46 16.27 -13.88
CA ARG A 105 9.90 17.39 -13.04
C ARG A 105 11.23 17.89 -13.58
N ASN A 106 11.38 19.22 -13.66
CA ASN A 106 12.64 19.88 -14.01
C ASN A 106 13.64 19.83 -12.85
#